data_AF-A0A7W0P6R5-F1
#
_entry.id   AF-A0A7W0P6R5-F1
#
_cell.length_a   1.000
_cell.length_b   1.000
_cell.length_c   1.000
_cell.angle_alpha   90.00
_cell.angle_beta   90.00
_cell.angle_gamma   90.00
#
_symmetry.space_group_name_H-M   'P 1'
#
loop_
_entity.id
_entity.type
_entity.pdbx_description
1 polymer ?
#
loop_
_entity_poly.entity_id
_entity_poly.type
_entity_poly.pdbx_seq_one_letter_code
_entity_poly.pdbx_strand_id
1 'polypeptide(L)'
;MRRRDHVQHVLEQWRSEAPELDRSPMGVVGRISRLAQLLQAELEQIFAAHGVNGGEFDVLAALRRAGRPYRLTPTNLSKAMMVTSGGMTKRLRALEGRGLIRRVPDPSDRRSRAARMRGGAPVRRGRGAG
;
A
#
# COMPACT_ATOMS: atom_id res chain seq x y z
N MET A 1 -13.70 -31.79 7.31
CA MET A 1 -12.79 -31.89 6.14
C MET A 1 -12.00 -30.60 6.01
N ARG A 2 -10.66 -30.64 6.06
CA ARG A 2 -9.84 -29.46 5.70
C ARG A 2 -10.00 -29.25 4.19
N ARG A 3 -10.60 -28.13 3.79
CA ARG A 3 -10.78 -27.77 2.37
C ARG A 3 -9.40 -27.65 1.73
N ARG A 4 -9.12 -28.44 0.69
CA ARG A 4 -7.85 -28.33 -0.07
C ARG A 4 -7.82 -26.97 -0.75
N ASP A 5 -6.74 -26.22 -0.53
CA ASP A 5 -6.48 -24.95 -1.20
C ASP A 5 -5.52 -25.13 -2.39
N HIS A 6 -5.32 -24.08 -3.16
CA HIS A 6 -4.42 -24.11 -4.33
C HIS A 6 -2.98 -24.45 -3.95
N VAL A 7 -2.51 -24.01 -2.79
CA VAL A 7 -1.14 -24.31 -2.33
C VAL A 7 -1.00 -25.80 -2.03
N GLN A 8 -2.03 -26.42 -1.46
CA GLN A 8 -2.07 -27.87 -1.24
C GLN A 8 -1.93 -28.65 -2.55
N HIS A 9 -2.56 -28.19 -3.64
CA HIS A 9 -2.38 -28.79 -4.97
C HIS A 9 -0.92 -28.69 -5.46
N VAL A 10 -0.29 -27.52 -5.31
CA VAL A 10 1.12 -27.32 -5.67
C VAL A 10 2.07 -28.20 -4.85
N LEU A 11 1.80 -28.39 -3.55
CA LEU A 11 2.60 -29.26 -2.69
C LEU A 11 2.51 -30.74 -3.10
N GLU A 12 1.38 -31.16 -3.66
CA GLU A 12 1.15 -32.51 -4.17
C GLU A 12 1.88 -32.74 -5.50
N GLN A 13 1.94 -31.74 -6.36
CA GLN A 13 2.77 -31.79 -7.57
C GLN A 13 4.24 -31.98 -7.22
N TRP A 14 4.77 -31.16 -6.31
CA TRP A 14 6.16 -31.30 -5.85
C TRP A 14 6.44 -32.61 -5.14
N ARG A 15 5.44 -33.24 -4.52
CA ARG A 15 5.58 -34.58 -3.94
C ARG A 15 5.87 -35.64 -5.01
N SER A 16 5.35 -35.46 -6.23
CA SER A 16 5.59 -36.36 -7.36
C SER A 16 6.94 -36.07 -8.02
N GLU A 17 7.24 -34.79 -8.25
CA GLU A 17 8.40 -34.37 -9.05
C GLU A 17 9.72 -34.34 -8.28
N ALA A 18 9.70 -34.03 -6.97
CA ALA A 18 10.90 -33.93 -6.12
C ALA A 18 10.60 -34.41 -4.68
N PRO A 19 10.41 -35.72 -4.48
CA PRO A 19 9.99 -36.27 -3.20
C PRO A 19 10.97 -36.00 -2.04
N GLU A 20 12.25 -35.84 -2.34
CA GLU A 20 13.35 -35.56 -1.41
C GLU A 20 13.36 -34.12 -0.86
N LEU A 21 12.63 -33.19 -1.48
CA LEU A 21 12.59 -31.80 -1.06
C LEU A 21 11.69 -31.59 0.17
N ASP A 22 12.19 -30.85 1.17
CA ASP A 22 11.33 -30.33 2.24
C ASP A 22 10.40 -29.24 1.70
N ARG A 23 9.12 -29.59 1.62
CA ARG A 23 8.04 -28.75 1.07
C ARG A 23 7.32 -27.94 2.15
N SER A 24 7.66 -28.12 3.42
CA SER A 24 7.01 -27.42 4.53
C SER A 24 7.04 -25.87 4.39
N PRO A 25 8.19 -25.23 4.05
CA PRO A 25 8.24 -23.79 3.88
C PRO A 25 7.35 -23.27 2.74
N MET A 26 7.27 -24.02 1.63
CA MET A 26 6.41 -23.67 0.48
C MET A 26 4.94 -23.62 0.87
N GLY A 27 4.51 -24.47 1.80
CA GLY A 27 3.14 -24.50 2.27
C GLY A 27 2.74 -23.25 3.04
N VAL A 28 3.64 -22.68 3.86
CA VAL A 28 3.36 -21.47 4.63
C VAL A 28 3.54 -20.23 3.76
N VAL A 29 4.70 -20.10 3.11
CA VAL A 29 5.04 -18.95 2.25
C VAL A 29 4.05 -18.84 1.09
N GLY A 30 3.72 -19.95 0.44
CA GLY A 30 2.77 -19.95 -0.68
C GLY A 30 1.38 -19.47 -0.28
N ARG A 31 0.90 -19.83 0.93
CA ARG A 31 -0.40 -19.38 1.42
C ARG A 31 -0.40 -17.90 1.78
N ILE A 32 0.65 -17.42 2.42
CA ILE A 32 0.81 -15.98 2.74
C ILE A 32 0.87 -15.17 1.44
N SER A 33 1.69 -15.57 0.48
CA SER A 33 1.82 -14.89 -0.81
C SER A 33 0.49 -14.87 -1.58
N ARG A 34 -0.24 -15.99 -1.60
CA ARG A 34 -1.56 -16.07 -2.24
C ARG A 34 -2.59 -15.17 -1.56
N LEU A 35 -2.61 -15.16 -0.22
CA LEU A 35 -3.49 -14.29 0.55
C LEU A 35 -3.18 -12.81 0.27
N ALA A 36 -1.90 -12.45 0.24
CA ALA A 36 -1.45 -11.10 -0.08
C ALA A 36 -1.88 -10.67 -1.49
N GLN A 37 -1.77 -11.56 -2.49
CA GLN A 37 -2.23 -11.28 -3.86
C GLN A 37 -3.75 -11.04 -3.94
N LEU A 38 -4.54 -11.89 -3.28
CA LEU A 38 -5.99 -11.74 -3.25
C LEU A 38 -6.40 -10.43 -2.54
N LEU A 39 -5.79 -10.14 -1.40
CA LEU A 39 -6.03 -8.89 -0.68
C LEU A 39 -5.64 -7.66 -1.52
N GLN A 40 -4.50 -7.71 -2.20
CA GLN A 40 -4.03 -6.64 -3.06
C GLN A 40 -5.02 -6.35 -4.19
N ALA A 41 -5.58 -7.39 -4.83
CA ALA A 41 -6.58 -7.23 -5.88
C ALA A 41 -7.87 -6.53 -5.37
N GLU A 42 -8.36 -6.91 -4.20
CA GLU A 42 -9.52 -6.26 -3.56
C GLU A 42 -9.23 -4.80 -3.20
N LEU A 43 -8.05 -4.53 -2.61
CA LEU A 43 -7.62 -3.18 -2.28
C LEU A 43 -7.49 -2.29 -3.52
N GLU A 44 -6.99 -2.83 -4.63
CA GLU A 44 -6.90 -2.09 -5.88
C GLU A 44 -8.26 -1.63 -6.40
N GLN A 45 -9.31 -2.45 -6.27
CA GLN A 45 -10.68 -2.06 -6.61
C GLN A 45 -11.19 -0.92 -5.71
N ILE A 46 -10.94 -1.02 -4.40
CA ILE A 46 -11.32 0.02 -3.43
C ILE A 46 -10.61 1.34 -3.73
N PHE A 47 -9.30 1.29 -3.99
CA PHE A 47 -8.53 2.49 -4.33
C PHE A 47 -9.04 3.13 -5.63
N ALA A 48 -9.30 2.30 -6.66
CA ALA A 48 -9.83 2.77 -7.93
C ALA A 48 -11.20 3.46 -7.78
N ALA A 49 -12.08 2.93 -6.92
CA ALA A 49 -13.37 3.56 -6.61
C ALA A 49 -13.22 4.95 -5.96
N HIS A 50 -12.09 5.22 -5.30
CA HIS A 50 -11.73 6.53 -4.76
C HIS A 50 -10.81 7.34 -5.69
N GLY A 51 -10.59 6.88 -6.91
CA GLY A 51 -9.82 7.57 -7.93
C GLY A 51 -8.32 7.64 -7.64
N VAL A 52 -7.78 6.70 -6.87
CA VAL A 52 -6.34 6.58 -6.55
C VAL A 52 -5.84 5.14 -6.78
N ASN A 53 -4.52 4.93 -6.85
CA ASN A 53 -3.93 3.59 -6.75
C ASN A 53 -3.31 3.34 -5.37
N GLY A 54 -2.90 2.11 -5.08
CA GLY A 54 -2.35 1.74 -3.77
C GLY A 54 -1.13 2.56 -3.35
N GLY A 55 -0.21 2.85 -4.27
CA GLY A 55 0.95 3.68 -3.94
C GLY A 55 0.60 5.15 -3.66
N GLU A 56 -0.45 5.67 -4.30
CA GLU A 56 -0.96 7.02 -4.05
C GLU A 56 -1.72 7.09 -2.72
N PHE A 57 -2.52 6.06 -2.42
CA PHE A 57 -3.15 5.88 -1.12
C PHE A 57 -2.10 5.86 -0.01
N ASP A 58 -1.00 5.11 -0.19
CA ASP A 58 0.09 5.04 0.79
C ASP A 58 0.70 6.42 1.09
N VAL A 59 0.87 7.27 0.06
CA VAL A 59 1.34 8.66 0.25
C VAL A 59 0.33 9.46 1.07
N LEU A 60 -0.96 9.41 0.74
CA LEU A 60 -2.01 10.13 1.47
C LEU A 60 -2.12 9.64 2.92
N ALA A 61 -2.04 8.32 3.13
CA ALA A 61 -2.06 7.71 4.44
C ALA A 61 -0.83 8.10 5.27
N ALA A 62 0.37 8.13 4.67
CA ALA A 62 1.58 8.61 5.35
C ALA A 62 1.46 10.08 5.78
N LEU A 63 0.98 10.96 4.89
CA LEU A 63 0.73 12.38 5.22
C LEU A 63 -0.31 12.54 6.32
N ARG A 64 -1.37 11.72 6.32
CA ARG A 64 -2.40 11.72 7.36
C ARG A 64 -1.85 11.26 8.70
N ARG A 65 -1.05 10.18 8.74
CA ARG A 65 -0.41 9.64 9.94
C ARG A 65 0.63 10.59 10.54
N ALA A 66 1.25 11.44 9.72
CA ALA A 66 2.17 12.49 10.19
C ALA A 66 1.48 13.59 11.02
N GLY A 67 0.15 13.58 11.15
CA GLY A 67 -0.60 14.58 11.93
C GLY A 67 -0.64 15.95 11.27
N ARG A 68 -1.37 16.92 11.85
CA ARG A 68 -1.44 18.29 11.30
C ARG A 68 -0.04 18.92 11.30
N PRO A 69 0.39 19.61 10.23
CA PRO A 69 -0.39 20.12 9.10
C PRO A 69 -0.50 19.15 7.89
N TYR A 70 -0.33 17.84 8.12
CA TYR A 70 -0.37 16.73 7.16
C TYR A 70 0.71 16.84 6.09
N ARG A 71 1.96 16.95 6.53
CA ARG A 71 3.09 17.36 5.68
C ARG A 71 4.31 16.50 5.94
N LEU A 72 4.96 16.06 4.85
CA LEU A 72 6.23 15.36 4.88
C LEU A 72 7.11 15.76 3.69
N THR A 73 8.43 15.78 3.88
CA THR A 73 9.41 15.91 2.78
C THR A 73 9.44 14.62 1.95
N PRO A 74 9.93 14.65 0.69
CA PRO A 74 10.07 13.44 -0.12
C PRO A 74 10.87 12.32 0.58
N THR A 75 11.95 12.68 1.27
CA THR A 75 12.76 11.73 2.05
C THR A 75 11.96 11.09 3.19
N ASN A 76 11.21 11.89 3.95
CA ASN A 76 10.41 11.37 5.06
C ASN A 76 9.18 10.60 4.57
N LEU A 77 8.61 10.96 3.41
CA LEU A 77 7.58 10.16 2.75
C LEU A 77 8.09 8.76 2.40
N SER A 78 9.24 8.66 1.75
CA SER A 78 9.83 7.36 1.39
C SER A 78 10.05 6.48 2.62
N LYS A 79 10.46 7.05 3.76
CA LYS A 79 10.64 6.33 5.03
C LYS A 79 9.33 5.91 5.70
N ALA A 80 8.25 6.66 5.48
CA ALA A 80 6.95 6.45 6.15
C ALA A 80 5.97 5.56 5.35
N MET A 81 6.31 5.22 4.10
CA MET A 81 5.52 4.34 3.25
C MET A 81 5.71 2.88 3.63
N MET A 82 4.62 2.10 3.57
CA MET A 82 4.64 0.67 3.85
C MET A 82 4.97 -0.16 2.62
N VAL A 83 4.63 0.32 1.42
CA VAL A 83 4.99 -0.35 0.16
C VAL A 83 5.98 0.50 -0.62
N THR A 84 7.20 0.01 -0.79
CA THR A 84 8.19 0.62 -1.69
C THR A 84 7.89 0.21 -3.12
N SER A 85 7.13 1.01 -3.85
CA SER A 85 7.08 0.91 -5.31
C SER A 85 7.70 2.17 -5.92
N GLY A 86 8.54 2.02 -6.93
CA GLY A 86 9.27 3.13 -7.56
C GLY A 86 8.37 4.25 -8.06
N GLY A 87 8.91 5.45 -8.23
CA GLY A 87 8.21 6.58 -8.84
C GLY A 87 7.50 7.54 -7.89
N MET A 88 8.05 7.83 -6.70
CA MET A 88 7.55 8.88 -5.78
C MET A 88 7.21 10.19 -6.50
N THR A 89 8.10 10.67 -7.37
CA THR A 89 7.89 11.89 -8.16
C THR A 89 6.64 11.83 -9.03
N LYS A 90 6.38 10.68 -9.68
CA LYS A 90 5.20 10.47 -10.52
C LYS A 90 3.92 10.51 -9.68
N ARG A 91 3.91 9.83 -8.52
CA ARG A 91 2.77 9.84 -7.60
C ARG A 91 2.47 11.23 -7.06
N LEU A 92 3.49 11.96 -6.61
CA LEU A 92 3.32 13.33 -6.14
C LEU A 92 2.79 14.24 -7.24
N ARG A 93 3.27 14.11 -8.49
CA ARG A 93 2.71 14.84 -9.64
C ARG A 93 1.23 14.49 -9.87
N ALA A 94 0.86 13.21 -9.88
CA ALA A 94 -0.52 12.78 -10.10
C ALA A 94 -1.47 13.22 -8.98
N LEU A 95 -1.03 13.15 -7.72
CA LEU A 95 -1.82 13.60 -6.57
C LEU A 95 -1.97 15.13 -6.54
N GLU A 96 -0.92 15.87 -6.91
CA GLU A 96 -0.98 17.33 -7.03
C GLU A 96 -1.87 17.76 -8.19
N GLY A 97 -1.80 17.08 -9.35
CA GLY A 97 -2.68 17.33 -10.50
C GLY A 97 -4.16 17.12 -10.19
N ARG A 98 -4.49 16.20 -9.27
CA ARG A 98 -5.86 16.01 -8.74
C ARG A 98 -6.20 16.92 -7.54
N GLY A 99 -5.28 17.78 -7.11
CA GLY A 99 -5.50 18.70 -5.98
C GLY A 99 -5.65 18.04 -4.61
N LEU A 100 -5.22 16.78 -4.46
CA LEU A 100 -5.26 16.04 -3.19
C LEU A 100 -4.12 16.44 -2.26
N ILE A 101 -3.01 16.90 -2.84
CA ILE A 101 -1.87 17.46 -2.13
C ILE A 101 -1.46 18.81 -2.75
N ARG A 102 -0.60 19.53 -2.04
CA ARG A 102 0.18 20.66 -2.58
C ARG A 102 1.64 20.46 -2.24
N ARG A 103 2.55 20.80 -3.16
CA ARG A 103 3.97 20.94 -2.83
C ARG A 103 4.25 22.33 -2.27
N VAL A 104 4.84 22.39 -1.09
CA VAL A 104 5.16 23.62 -0.36
C VAL A 104 6.67 23.70 -0.09
N PRO A 105 7.28 24.90 -0.11
CA PRO A 105 8.70 25.05 0.23
C PRO A 105 9.01 24.46 1.61
N ASP A 106 10.19 23.86 1.75
CA ASP A 106 10.69 23.42 3.04
C ASP A 106 11.36 24.54 3.83
N PRO A 107 10.89 24.89 5.05
CA PRO A 107 11.52 25.92 5.86
C PRO A 107 12.99 25.60 6.17
N SER A 108 13.30 24.32 6.32
CA SER A 108 14.64 23.78 6.59
C SER A 108 15.52 23.66 5.35
N ASP A 109 14.94 23.56 4.16
CA ASP A 109 15.69 23.39 2.92
C ASP A 109 14.91 23.98 1.73
N ARG A 110 15.33 25.17 1.27
CA ARG A 110 14.69 25.87 0.15
C ARG A 110 14.75 25.09 -1.17
N ARG A 111 15.65 24.11 -1.30
CA ARG A 111 15.74 23.24 -2.49
C ARG A 111 14.71 22.10 -2.44
N SER A 112 14.22 21.76 -1.25
CA SER A 112 13.22 20.72 -1.04
C SER A 112 11.81 21.30 -1.05
N ARG A 113 10.87 20.53 -1.62
CA ARG A 113 9.44 20.84 -1.56
C ARG A 113 8.71 19.70 -0.87
N ALA A 114 8.20 19.97 0.32
CA ALA A 114 7.39 19.02 1.07
C ALA A 114 6.02 18.85 0.43
N ALA A 115 5.49 17.64 0.48
CA ALA A 115 4.10 17.38 0.13
C ALA A 115 3.23 17.69 1.36
N ARG A 116 2.11 18.38 1.14
CA ARG A 116 1.11 18.66 2.16
C ARG A 116 -0.25 18.18 1.67
N MET A 117 -0.92 17.33 2.44
CA MET A 117 -2.28 16.90 2.14
C MET A 117 -3.23 18.10 2.28
N ARG A 118 -4.16 18.26 1.33
CA ARG A 118 -5.22 19.25 1.46
C ARG A 118 -6.07 18.88 2.68
N GLY A 119 -6.44 19.86 3.48
CA GLY A 119 -7.35 19.66 4.60
C GLY A 119 -8.72 19.23 4.10
N GLY A 120 -8.96 17.92 4.00
CA GLY A 120 -10.31 17.37 3.96
C GLY A 120 -10.91 17.44 5.36
N ALA A 121 -12.18 17.83 5.44
CA ALA A 121 -12.99 17.67 6.64
C ALA A 121 -12.75 16.28 7.28
N PRO A 122 -12.85 16.14 8.61
CA PRO A 122 -12.64 14.86 9.27
C PRO A 122 -13.46 13.79 8.54
N VAL A 123 -12.80 12.70 8.15
CA VAL A 123 -13.48 11.51 7.64
C VAL A 123 -14.53 11.19 8.70
N ARG A 124 -15.81 11.37 8.36
CA ARG A 124 -16.91 10.97 9.26
C ARG A 124 -16.63 9.51 9.59
N ARG A 125 -16.34 9.23 10.87
CA ARG A 125 -16.29 7.85 11.35
C ARG A 125 -17.59 7.19 10.86
N GLY A 126 -17.48 6.13 10.09
CA GLY A 126 -18.64 5.34 9.72
C GLY A 126 -19.41 5.02 10.99
N ARG A 127 -20.70 5.36 11.03
CA ARG A 127 -21.60 4.88 12.08
C ARG A 127 -21.53 3.34 12.06
N GLY A 128 -21.59 2.76 13.25
CA GLY A 128 -21.30 1.37 13.51
C GLY A 128 -22.12 0.40 12.65
N ALA A 129 -21.47 -0.73 12.35
CA ALA A 129 -22.19 -1.99 12.24
C ALA A 129 -22.65 -2.34 13.67
N GLY A 130 -23.97 -2.29 13.88
CA GLY A 130 -24.64 -3.06 14.91
C GLY A 130 -24.92 -4.47 14.40
#